data_AF-A0A2N7VBV9-F1
#
_entry.id   AF-A0A2N7VBV9-F1
#
_cell.length_a   1.000
_cell.length_b   1.000
_cell.length_c   1.000
_cell.angle_alpha   90.00
_cell.angle_beta   90.00
_cell.angle_gamma   90.00
#
_symmetry.space_group_name_H-M   'P 1'
#
loop_
_entity.id
_entity.type
_entity.pdbx_description
1 polymer ?
#
loop_
_entity_poly.entity_id
_entity_poly.type
_entity_poly.pdbx_seq_one_letter_code
_entity_poly.pdbx_strand_id
1 'polypeptide(L)'
;LAERDERHRKAGDTRYLVEPNVKEGKGGLRDLHTLFWISKYYYHVRDPADLVKLAVLSKQEYRLFQKAEDFLWAVRCHMHFLTGKAEERLSFDIQREIAEALGYHARPGLSAVERFMKHYFLVAKDVGDLTRILCA
;
A
#
# COMPACT_ATOMS: atom_id res chain seq x y z
N LEU A 1 -14.33 -1.85 11.97
CA LEU A 1 -13.01 -1.24 12.29
C LEU A 1 -12.17 -2.11 13.23
N ALA A 2 -12.75 -2.81 14.21
CA ALA A 2 -12.01 -3.70 15.11
C ALA A 2 -11.10 -4.74 14.43
N GLU A 3 -11.52 -5.35 13.30
CA GLU A 3 -10.67 -6.28 12.54
C GLU A 3 -9.39 -5.61 12.03
N ARG A 4 -9.50 -4.41 11.44
CA ARG A 4 -8.36 -3.63 10.94
C ARG A 4 -7.39 -3.33 12.08
N ASP A 5 -7.92 -2.87 13.21
CA ASP A 5 -7.10 -2.48 14.35
C ASP A 5 -6.35 -3.69 14.93
N GLU A 6 -7.00 -4.86 15.01
CA GLU A 6 -6.36 -6.11 15.44
C GLU A 6 -5.27 -6.57 14.44
N ARG A 7 -5.53 -6.46 13.13
CA ARG A 7 -4.53 -6.74 12.10
C ARG A 7 -3.33 -5.80 12.21
N HIS A 8 -3.55 -4.50 12.37
CA HIS A 8 -2.47 -3.51 12.53
C HIS A 8 -1.65 -3.81 13.79
N ARG A 9 -2.30 -4.17 14.90
CA ARG A 9 -1.64 -4.57 16.14
C ARG A 9 -0.72 -5.77 15.95
N LYS A 10 -1.16 -6.81 15.23
CA LYS A 10 -0.32 -7.98 14.89
C LYS A 10 0.85 -7.61 13.99
N ALA A 11 0.68 -6.61 13.13
CA ALA A 11 1.69 -6.19 12.17
C ALA A 11 2.70 -5.19 12.74
N GLY A 12 2.48 -4.59 13.91
CA GLY A 12 3.41 -3.64 14.57
C GLY A 12 2.88 -2.20 14.75
N ASP A 13 1.61 -1.93 14.43
CA ASP A 13 0.85 -0.67 14.61
C ASP A 13 1.49 0.63 14.08
N THR A 14 2.58 0.52 13.34
CA THR A 14 3.21 1.61 12.61
C THR A 14 3.33 1.27 11.14
N ARG A 15 3.28 2.30 10.30
CA ARG A 15 3.52 2.19 8.85
C ARG A 15 5.02 2.28 8.50
N TYR A 16 5.86 2.65 9.47
CA TYR A 16 7.29 2.88 9.30
C TYR A 16 8.12 1.73 9.87
N LEU A 17 7.70 0.50 9.59
CA LEU A 17 8.46 -0.70 9.93
C LEU A 17 9.60 -0.87 8.95
N VAL A 18 10.74 -1.33 9.45
CA VAL A 18 11.88 -1.57 8.56
C VAL A 18 11.66 -2.81 7.70
N GLU A 19 10.90 -3.79 8.19
CA GLU A 19 10.45 -4.95 7.41
C GLU A 19 8.91 -4.98 7.33
N PRO A 20 8.29 -4.13 6.51
CA PRO A 20 6.84 -4.00 6.49
C PRO A 20 6.17 -5.22 5.84
N ASN A 21 4.94 -5.51 6.27
CA ASN A 21 4.06 -6.42 5.54
C ASN A 21 3.28 -5.65 4.48
N VAL A 22 3.46 -5.99 3.20
CA VAL A 22 2.90 -5.26 2.05
C VAL A 22 1.38 -5.38 1.96
N LYS A 23 0.84 -6.51 2.42
CA LYS A 23 -0.58 -6.80 2.33
C LYS A 23 -1.33 -6.39 3.59
N GLU A 24 -0.92 -6.92 4.72
CA GLU A 24 -1.65 -6.83 5.98
C GLU A 24 -1.18 -5.66 6.87
N GLY A 25 -0.03 -5.04 6.55
CA GLY A 25 0.51 -3.91 7.30
C GLY A 25 -0.39 -2.66 7.27
N LYS A 26 -0.10 -1.73 8.19
CA LYS A 26 -0.78 -0.42 8.27
C LYS A 26 -0.44 0.42 7.04
N GLY A 27 -1.44 0.74 6.23
CA GLY A 27 -1.25 1.34 4.91
C GLY A 27 -0.91 0.35 3.79
N GLY A 28 -1.12 -0.96 4.01
CA GLY A 28 -0.92 -2.00 3.00
C GLY A 28 -2.15 -2.24 2.11
N LEU A 29 -2.04 -3.19 1.17
CA LEU A 29 -3.10 -3.51 0.19
C LEU A 29 -4.46 -3.80 0.83
N ARG A 30 -4.46 -4.45 2.00
CA ARG A 30 -5.70 -4.79 2.70
C ARG A 30 -6.47 -3.55 3.15
N ASP A 31 -5.79 -2.46 3.49
CA ASP A 31 -6.47 -1.20 3.84
C ASP A 31 -7.22 -0.63 2.62
N LEU A 32 -6.60 -0.65 1.43
CA LEU A 32 -7.23 -0.24 0.17
C LEU A 32 -8.42 -1.15 -0.19
N HIS A 33 -8.26 -2.46 -0.07
CA HIS A 33 -9.35 -3.40 -0.34
C HIS A 33 -10.54 -3.19 0.60
N THR A 34 -10.28 -3.00 1.89
CA THR A 34 -11.34 -2.74 2.87
C THR A 34 -12.06 -1.44 2.57
N LEU A 35 -11.34 -0.36 2.22
CA LEU A 35 -11.93 0.88 1.75
C LEU A 35 -12.87 0.61 0.58
N PHE A 36 -12.36 -0.04 -0.47
CA PHE A 36 -13.14 -0.28 -1.69
C PHE A 36 -14.37 -1.17 -1.43
N TRP A 37 -14.26 -2.23 -0.65
CA TRP A 37 -15.38 -3.13 -0.37
C TRP A 37 -16.47 -2.47 0.47
N ILE A 38 -16.12 -1.64 1.45
CA ILE A 38 -17.10 -0.86 2.21
C ILE A 38 -17.82 0.11 1.26
N SER A 39 -17.07 0.85 0.43
CA SER A 39 -17.66 1.77 -0.54
C SER A 39 -18.57 1.04 -1.53
N LYS A 40 -18.15 -0.14 -2.01
CA LYS A 40 -18.92 -0.99 -2.93
C LYS A 40 -20.27 -1.38 -2.34
N TYR A 41 -20.27 -1.80 -1.07
CA TYR A 41 -21.48 -2.22 -0.38
C TYR A 41 -22.41 -1.04 -0.11
N TYR A 42 -21.87 0.07 0.42
CA TYR A 42 -22.68 1.21 0.86
C TYR A 42 -23.22 2.05 -0.32
N TYR A 43 -22.40 2.27 -1.35
CA TYR A 43 -22.75 3.09 -2.50
C TYR A 43 -23.23 2.28 -3.71
N HIS A 44 -23.29 0.95 -3.59
CA HIS A 44 -23.69 0.02 -4.66
C HIS A 44 -22.91 0.20 -5.98
N VAL A 45 -21.64 0.62 -5.89
CA VAL A 45 -20.76 0.79 -7.05
C VAL A 45 -20.14 -0.52 -7.50
N ARG A 46 -19.60 -0.57 -8.72
CA ARG A 46 -18.84 -1.74 -9.22
C ARG A 46 -17.34 -1.46 -9.35
N ASP A 47 -16.99 -0.22 -9.63
CA ASP A 47 -15.62 0.22 -9.90
C ASP A 47 -15.25 1.41 -8.99
N PRO A 48 -13.99 1.52 -8.51
CA PRO A 48 -13.61 2.64 -7.65
C PRO A 48 -13.75 4.01 -8.35
N ALA A 49 -13.71 4.08 -9.68
CA ALA A 49 -13.97 5.31 -10.45
C ALA A 49 -15.39 5.85 -10.27
N ASP A 50 -16.37 5.00 -9.95
CA ASP A 50 -17.75 5.43 -9.71
C ASP A 50 -17.86 6.27 -8.43
N LEU A 51 -16.95 6.09 -7.47
CA LEU A 51 -16.89 6.89 -6.24
C LEU A 51 -16.60 8.37 -6.52
N VAL A 52 -15.98 8.67 -7.66
CA VAL A 52 -15.77 10.05 -8.12
C VAL A 52 -17.08 10.70 -8.56
N LYS A 53 -17.94 9.95 -9.25
CA LYS A 53 -19.24 10.45 -9.72
C LYS A 53 -20.19 10.73 -8.56
N LEU A 54 -20.05 9.97 -7.48
CA LEU A 54 -20.81 10.12 -6.25
C LEU A 54 -20.21 11.15 -5.28
N ALA A 55 -19.14 11.85 -5.68
CA ALA A 55 -18.42 12.82 -4.86
C ALA A 55 -17.88 12.27 -3.52
N VAL A 56 -17.72 10.94 -3.42
CA VAL A 56 -17.12 10.26 -2.25
C VAL A 56 -15.60 10.41 -2.29
N LEU A 57 -15.02 10.32 -3.48
CA LEU A 57 -13.62 10.63 -3.74
C LEU A 57 -13.53 11.79 -4.74
N SER A 58 -12.62 12.71 -4.51
CA SER A 58 -12.16 13.62 -5.55
C SER A 58 -11.40 12.85 -6.63
N LYS A 59 -11.26 13.46 -7.82
CA LYS A 59 -10.40 12.92 -8.90
C LYS A 59 -8.95 12.74 -8.44
N GLN A 60 -8.48 13.56 -7.50
CA GLN A 60 -7.12 13.49 -6.99
C GLN A 60 -6.96 12.29 -6.05
N GLU A 61 -7.90 12.07 -5.14
CA GLU A 61 -7.89 10.92 -4.23
C GLU A 61 -8.05 9.60 -4.99
N TYR A 62 -8.89 9.55 -6.02
CA TYR A 62 -9.00 8.38 -6.88
C TYR A 62 -7.68 8.06 -7.60
N ARG A 63 -6.99 9.07 -8.16
CA ARG A 63 -5.65 8.87 -8.74
C ARG A 63 -4.62 8.42 -7.71
N LEU A 64 -4.72 8.91 -6.49
CA LEU A 64 -3.84 8.50 -5.40
C LEU A 64 -4.08 7.04 -5.02
N PHE A 65 -5.35 6.62 -4.95
CA PHE A 65 -5.76 5.24 -4.74
C PHE A 65 -5.14 4.32 -5.79
N GLN A 66 -5.31 4.64 -7.09
CA GLN A 66 -4.76 3.83 -8.17
C GLN A 66 -3.24 3.72 -8.09
N LYS A 67 -2.54 4.83 -7.89
CA LYS A 67 -1.08 4.83 -7.77
C LYS A 67 -0.59 4.00 -6.58
N ALA A 68 -1.27 4.09 -5.45
CA ALA A 68 -0.92 3.33 -4.26
C ALA A 68 -1.16 1.83 -4.46
N GLU A 69 -2.29 1.46 -5.06
CA GLU A 69 -2.63 0.08 -5.41
C GLU A 69 -1.61 -0.50 -6.39
N ASP A 70 -1.34 0.18 -7.50
CA ASP A 70 -0.38 -0.24 -8.54
C ASP A 70 1.02 -0.45 -7.94
N PHE A 71 1.48 0.49 -7.10
CA PHE A 71 2.79 0.39 -6.47
C PHE A 71 2.89 -0.82 -5.52
N LEU A 72 1.93 -0.96 -4.60
CA LEU A 72 1.96 -2.06 -3.63
C LEU A 72 1.80 -3.42 -4.31
N TRP A 73 1.01 -3.50 -5.38
CA TRP A 73 0.93 -4.70 -6.22
C TRP A 73 2.25 -5.01 -6.92
N ALA A 74 2.90 -4.02 -7.52
CA ALA A 74 4.19 -4.22 -8.17
C ALA A 74 5.22 -4.77 -7.18
N VAL A 75 5.33 -4.16 -6.00
CA VAL A 75 6.22 -4.64 -4.92
C VAL A 75 5.91 -6.10 -4.57
N ARG A 76 4.65 -6.42 -4.30
CA ARG A 76 4.21 -7.76 -3.91
C ARG A 76 4.49 -8.80 -5.00
N CYS A 77 4.21 -8.49 -6.26
CA CYS A 77 4.50 -9.36 -7.39
C CYS A 77 6.01 -9.64 -7.52
N HIS A 78 6.85 -8.60 -7.43
CA HIS A 78 8.30 -8.79 -7.45
C HIS A 78 8.81 -9.64 -6.28
N MET A 79 8.24 -9.49 -5.08
CA MET A 79 8.56 -10.36 -3.94
C MET A 79 8.19 -11.82 -4.21
N HIS A 80 7.03 -12.07 -4.81
CA HIS A 80 6.60 -13.43 -5.15
C HIS A 80 7.49 -14.06 -6.22
N PHE A 81 7.85 -13.29 -7.26
CA PHE A 81 8.77 -13.77 -8.29
C PHE A 81 10.17 -14.04 -7.75
N LEU A 82 10.69 -13.18 -6.88
CA LEU A 82 12.02 -13.34 -6.30
C LEU A 82 12.09 -14.54 -5.34
N THR A 83 11.06 -14.72 -4.50
CA THR A 83 11.08 -15.73 -3.43
C THR A 83 10.48 -17.07 -3.85
N GLY A 84 9.76 -17.14 -4.98
CA GLY A 84 9.05 -18.34 -5.44
C GLY A 84 7.89 -18.77 -4.54
N LYS A 85 7.44 -17.91 -3.61
CA LYS A 85 6.37 -18.19 -2.65
C LYS A 85 5.53 -16.93 -2.41
N ALA A 86 4.40 -17.10 -1.73
CA ALA A 86 3.53 -16.01 -1.28
C ALA A 86 4.15 -15.26 -0.08
N GLU A 87 5.34 -14.68 -0.27
CA GLU A 87 5.98 -13.81 0.72
C GLU A 87 5.24 -12.47 0.80
N GLU A 88 5.01 -11.99 2.01
CA GLU A 88 4.30 -10.73 2.24
C GLU A 88 5.10 -9.77 3.11
N ARG A 89 6.18 -10.24 3.75
CA ARG A 89 7.11 -9.41 4.51
C ARG A 89 8.25 -8.96 3.60
N LEU A 90 8.39 -7.66 3.43
CA LEU A 90 9.50 -7.04 2.72
C LEU A 90 10.73 -7.00 3.65
N SER A 91 11.36 -8.16 3.83
CA SER A 91 12.50 -8.33 4.72
C SER A 91 13.76 -7.63 4.20
N PHE A 92 14.70 -7.33 5.10
CA PHE A 92 15.91 -6.58 4.76
C PHE A 92 16.72 -7.22 3.64
N ASP A 93 16.78 -8.54 3.62
CA ASP A 93 17.54 -9.35 2.66
C ASP A 93 17.01 -9.27 1.24
N ILE A 94 15.73 -8.93 1.02
CA ILE A 94 15.15 -8.81 -0.32
C ILE A 94 14.93 -7.37 -0.76
N GLN A 95 15.03 -6.39 0.14
CA GLN A 95 14.73 -4.99 -0.18
C GLN A 95 15.58 -4.42 -1.31
N ARG A 96 16.83 -4.89 -1.44
CA ARG A 96 17.76 -4.43 -2.47
C ARG A 96 17.35 -4.92 -3.85
N GLU A 97 17.06 -6.20 -3.96
CA GLU A 97 16.64 -6.88 -5.17
C GLU A 97 15.30 -6.31 -5.65
N ILE A 98 14.37 -6.05 -4.73
CA ILE A 98 13.08 -5.43 -5.06
C ILE A 98 13.26 -3.98 -5.51
N ALA A 99 14.13 -3.20 -4.85
CA ALA A 99 14.42 -1.84 -5.28
C ALA A 99 15.01 -1.82 -6.71
N GLU A 100 15.96 -2.69 -7.01
CA GLU A 100 16.57 -2.79 -8.34
C GLU A 100 15.55 -3.26 -9.40
N ALA A 101 14.73 -4.27 -9.09
CA ALA A 101 13.70 -4.78 -10.00
C ALA A 101 12.61 -3.74 -10.34
N LEU A 102 12.32 -2.83 -9.40
CA LEU A 102 11.40 -1.70 -9.61
C LEU A 102 12.08 -0.46 -10.24
N GLY A 103 13.35 -0.55 -10.63
CA GLY A 103 14.07 0.53 -11.31
C GLY A 103 14.55 1.65 -10.38
N TYR A 104 14.69 1.40 -9.07
CA TYR A 104 15.33 2.37 -8.19
C TYR A 104 16.84 2.33 -8.38
N HIS A 105 17.39 3.50 -8.69
CA HIS A 105 18.84 3.72 -8.76
C HIS A 105 19.32 4.59 -7.61
N ALA A 106 20.58 4.43 -7.21
CA ALA A 106 21.21 5.31 -6.24
C ALA A 106 21.30 6.76 -6.76
N ARG A 107 21.30 7.72 -5.83
CA ARG A 107 21.57 9.14 -6.08
C ARG A 107 22.60 9.62 -5.05
N PRO A 108 23.28 10.76 -5.27
CA PRO A 108 24.17 11.32 -4.26
C PRO A 108 23.48 11.42 -2.90
N GLY A 109 24.01 10.72 -1.89
CA GLY A 109 23.50 10.69 -0.52
C GLY A 109 22.35 9.72 -0.22
N LEU A 110 21.85 8.94 -1.20
CA LEU A 110 20.78 7.95 -0.98
C LEU A 110 20.97 6.71 -1.88
N SER A 111 21.03 5.54 -1.25
CA SER A 111 21.02 4.24 -1.94
C SER A 111 19.68 3.96 -2.65
N ALA A 112 19.68 3.02 -3.59
CA ALA A 112 18.45 2.56 -4.25
C ALA A 112 17.41 2.06 -3.22
N VAL A 113 17.87 1.30 -2.22
CA VAL A 113 17.03 0.76 -1.13
C VAL A 113 16.41 1.88 -0.31
N GLU A 114 17.19 2.86 0.14
CA GLU A 114 16.64 3.96 0.95
C GLU A 114 15.62 4.78 0.15
N ARG A 115 15.85 4.99 -1.15
CA ARG A 115 14.88 5.66 -2.03
C ARG A 115 13.60 4.85 -2.17
N PHE A 116 13.73 3.55 -2.37
CA PHE A 116 12.60 2.63 -2.45
C PHE A 116 11.79 2.63 -1.15
N MET A 117 12.44 2.41 -0.01
CA MET A 117 11.79 2.40 1.29
C MET A 117 11.15 3.75 1.63
N LYS A 118 11.79 4.87 1.29
CA LYS A 118 11.18 6.20 1.42
C LYS A 118 9.90 6.32 0.60
N HIS A 119 9.89 5.87 -0.66
CA HIS A 119 8.69 5.90 -1.49
C HIS A 119 7.61 4.96 -0.94
N TYR A 120 8.00 3.77 -0.49
CA TYR A 120 7.09 2.82 0.15
C TYR A 120 6.38 3.45 1.35
N PHE A 121 7.11 4.15 2.22
CA PHE A 121 6.52 4.82 3.39
C PHE A 121 5.58 5.97 3.02
N LEU A 122 5.88 6.71 1.95
CA LEU A 122 4.97 7.74 1.43
C LEU A 122 3.68 7.12 0.92
N VAL A 123 3.76 6.03 0.15
CA VAL A 123 2.57 5.31 -0.34
C VAL A 123 1.77 4.74 0.84
N ALA A 124 2.42 4.10 1.81
CA ALA A 124 1.73 3.56 2.97
C ALA A 124 1.01 4.68 3.76
N LYS A 125 1.62 5.87 3.88
CA LYS A 125 0.97 7.05 4.49
C LYS A 125 -0.25 7.46 3.68
N ASP A 126 -0.13 7.57 2.36
CA ASP A 126 -1.22 7.97 1.45
C ASP A 126 -2.42 7.00 1.54
N VAL A 127 -2.17 5.70 1.64
CA VAL A 127 -3.23 4.70 1.92
C VAL A 127 -3.93 4.97 3.24
N GLY A 128 -3.17 5.33 4.28
CA GLY A 128 -3.72 5.72 5.58
C GLY A 128 -4.62 6.96 5.50
N ASP A 129 -4.21 7.95 4.72
CA ASP A 129 -5.00 9.17 4.49
C ASP A 129 -6.28 8.89 3.71
N LEU A 130 -6.22 8.08 2.65
CA LEU A 130 -7.39 7.61 1.89
C LEU A 130 -8.37 6.84 2.78
N THR A 131 -7.86 5.94 3.62
CA THR A 131 -8.68 5.15 4.55
C THR A 131 -9.42 6.04 5.54
N ARG A 132 -8.79 7.13 5.99
CA ARG A 132 -9.39 8.09 6.92
C ARG A 132 -10.52 8.90 6.28
N ILE A 133 -10.40 9.27 5.00
CA ILE A 133 -11.47 10.01 4.29
C ILE A 133 -12.78 9.22 4.29
N LEU A 134 -12.71 7.89 4.11
CA LEU A 134 -13.90 7.05 3.97
C LEU A 134 -14.45 6.50 5.30
N CYS A 135 -13.65 6.51 6.36
CA CYS A 135 -14.00 5.99 7.68
C CYS A 135 -14.15 7.07 8.76
N ALA A 136 -14.06 8.35 8.39
CA ALA A 136 -14.46 9.47 9.23
C ALA A 136 -15.99 9.61 9.22
#